data_AF-A0A163WCH1-F1
#
_entry.id   AF-A0A163WCH1-F1
#
_cell.length_a   1.000
_cell.length_b   1.000
_cell.length_c   1.000
_cell.angle_alpha   90.00
_cell.angle_beta   90.00
_cell.angle_gamma   90.00
#
_symmetry.space_group_name_H-M   'P 1'
#
loop_
_entity.id
_entity.type
_entity.pdbx_description
1 polymer ?
#
loop_
_entity_poly.entity_id
_entity_poly.type
_entity_poly.pdbx_seq_one_letter_code
_entity_poly.pdbx_strand_id
1 'polypeptide(L)'
;MRSQMMVFAVEPAVVGASAMTQAGLAARLGAGVAAAAPTLSAVVPVGEDADSAACAAVVDGGARVFSDAQSMAGATMAVASEAMRAVALSR
;
A
#
# COMPACT_ATOMS: atom_id res chain seq x y z
N MET A 1 3.13 5.73 42.55
CA MET A 1 3.15 4.72 41.46
C MET A 1 4.22 5.15 40.47
N ARG A 2 5.34 4.43 40.35
CA ARG A 2 6.37 4.74 39.34
C ARG A 2 5.94 4.05 38.04
N SER A 3 5.56 4.82 37.03
CA SER A 3 5.38 4.29 35.68
C SER A 3 6.74 3.79 35.18
N GLN A 4 6.95 2.48 35.13
CA GLN A 4 8.04 1.92 34.35
C GLN A 4 7.74 2.23 32.88
N MET A 5 8.60 3.05 32.26
CA MET A 5 8.60 3.23 30.81
C MET A 5 9.07 1.91 30.20
N MET A 6 8.16 1.15 29.59
CA MET A 6 8.52 -0.07 28.85
C MET A 6 9.29 0.34 27.59
N VAL A 7 10.61 0.24 27.65
CA VAL A 7 11.46 0.32 26.46
C VAL A 7 11.56 -1.09 25.90
N PHE A 8 10.91 -1.34 24.76
CA PHE A 8 11.12 -2.58 24.01
C PHE A 8 12.55 -2.57 23.46
N ALA A 9 13.43 -3.38 24.06
CA ALA A 9 14.77 -3.65 23.53
C ALA A 9 14.65 -4.56 22.30
N VAL A 10 14.25 -4.00 21.17
CA VAL A 10 14.32 -4.69 19.88
C VAL A 10 15.70 -4.42 19.28
N GLU A 11 16.43 -5.50 19.03
CA GLU A 11 17.74 -5.44 18.39
C GLU A 11 17.64 -4.71 17.03
N PRO A 12 18.54 -3.76 16.71
CA PRO A 12 18.52 -3.04 15.44
C PRO A 12 18.53 -3.97 14.21
N ALA A 13 19.17 -5.14 14.32
CA ALA A 13 19.15 -6.17 13.28
C ALA A 13 17.75 -6.75 13.03
N VAL A 14 16.94 -6.90 14.07
CA VAL A 14 15.55 -7.37 13.96
C VAL A 14 14.70 -6.30 13.26
N VAL A 15 14.89 -5.02 13.61
CA VAL A 15 14.23 -3.89 12.92
C VAL A 15 14.59 -3.88 11.43
N GLY A 16 15.86 -4.06 11.09
CA GLY A 16 16.33 -4.13 9.71
C GLY A 16 15.74 -5.31 8.93
N ALA A 17 15.69 -6.49 9.53
CA ALA A 17 15.10 -7.69 8.92
C ALA A 17 13.58 -7.55 8.70
N SER A 18 12.87 -6.95 9.65
CA SER A 18 11.44 -6.65 9.52
C SER A 18 11.17 -5.63 8.41
N ALA A 19 11.98 -4.57 8.31
CA ALA A 19 11.86 -3.58 7.24
C ALA A 19 12.09 -4.19 5.86
N MET A 20 13.09 -5.07 5.70
CA MET A 20 13.35 -5.80 4.45
C MET A 20 12.19 -6.75 4.08
N THR A 21 11.63 -7.45 5.07
CA THR A 21 10.46 -8.31 4.85
C THR A 21 9.24 -7.49 4.43
N GLN A 22 9.01 -6.35 5.07
CA GLN A 22 7.93 -5.43 4.72
C GLN A 22 8.11 -4.86 3.32
N ALA A 23 9.33 -4.50 2.92
CA ALA A 23 9.65 -4.06 1.57
C ALA A 23 9.37 -5.17 0.53
N GLY A 24 9.75 -6.41 0.83
CA GLY A 24 9.45 -7.57 -0.02
C GLY A 24 7.94 -7.83 -0.16
N LEU A 25 7.19 -7.74 0.93
CA LEU A 25 5.73 -7.85 0.92
C LEU A 25 5.08 -6.71 0.11
N ALA A 26 5.52 -5.48 0.32
CA ALA A 26 5.03 -4.32 -0.43
C ALA A 26 5.29 -4.47 -1.94
N ALA A 27 6.47 -4.97 -2.33
CA ALA A 27 6.79 -5.23 -3.73
C ALA A 27 5.89 -6.31 -4.35
N ARG A 28 5.63 -7.41 -3.61
CA ARG A 28 4.73 -8.48 -4.07
C ARG A 28 3.28 -8.01 -4.19
N LEU A 29 2.82 -7.21 -3.22
CA LEU A 29 1.50 -6.58 -3.28
C LEU A 29 1.41 -5.65 -4.49
N GLY A 30 2.39 -4.77 -4.70
CA GLY A 30 2.45 -3.87 -5.85
C GLY A 30 2.42 -4.60 -7.20
N ALA A 31 3.16 -5.70 -7.34
CA ALA A 31 3.14 -6.53 -8.55
C ALA A 31 1.78 -7.21 -8.77
N GLY A 32 1.17 -7.75 -7.70
CA GLY A 32 -0.17 -8.34 -7.77
C GLY A 32 -1.24 -7.31 -8.15
N VAL A 33 -1.11 -6.08 -7.63
CA VAL A 33 -1.99 -4.98 -8.02
C VAL A 33 -1.82 -4.61 -9.49
N ALA A 34 -0.59 -4.41 -9.96
CA ALA A 34 -0.35 -4.02 -11.35
C ALA A 34 -0.93 -5.04 -12.34
N ALA A 35 -0.94 -6.33 -11.97
CA ALA A 35 -1.57 -7.39 -12.75
C ALA A 35 -3.12 -7.33 -12.73
N ALA A 36 -3.73 -6.93 -11.61
CA ALA A 36 -5.19 -6.90 -11.44
C ALA A 36 -5.84 -5.58 -11.92
N ALA A 37 -5.11 -4.46 -11.91
CA ALA A 37 -5.61 -3.15 -12.33
C ALA A 37 -6.32 -3.14 -13.70
N PRO A 38 -5.77 -3.73 -14.79
CA PRO A 38 -6.45 -3.74 -16.08
C PRO A 38 -7.75 -4.56 -16.07
N THR A 39 -7.85 -5.61 -15.25
CA THR A 39 -9.07 -6.41 -15.14
C THR A 39 -10.19 -5.69 -14.40
N LEU A 40 -9.85 -4.80 -13.47
CA LEU A 40 -10.83 -4.00 -12.73
C LEU A 40 -11.30 -2.78 -13.53
N SER A 41 -10.44 -2.21 -14.38
CA SER A 41 -10.78 -1.04 -15.21
C SER A 41 -11.63 -1.37 -16.45
N ALA A 42 -11.79 -2.65 -16.80
CA ALA A 42 -12.50 -3.10 -17.99
C ALA A 42 -13.85 -3.76 -17.67
N VAL A 43 -14.40 -3.57 -16.47
CA VAL A 43 -15.67 -4.17 -16.06
C VAL A 43 -16.82 -3.51 -16.82
N VAL A 44 -17.58 -4.33 -17.54
CA VAL A 44 -18.78 -3.93 -18.28
C VAL A 44 -19.98 -4.65 -17.65
N PRO A 45 -21.17 -4.02 -17.58
CA PRO A 45 -22.38 -4.70 -17.12
C PRO A 45 -22.61 -6.01 -17.87
N VAL A 46 -22.90 -7.09 -17.13
CA VAL A 46 -23.14 -8.43 -17.72
C VAL A 46 -24.52 -8.55 -18.39
N GLY A 47 -25.43 -7.62 -18.07
CA GLY A 47 -26.77 -7.50 -18.64
C GLY A 47 -27.25 -6.04 -18.64
N GLU A 48 -28.37 -5.80 -19.33
CA GLU A 48 -29.00 -4.47 -19.48
C GLU A 48 -29.84 -4.07 -18.25
N ASP A 49 -29.99 -4.96 -17.27
CA ASP A 49 -30.79 -4.71 -16.07
C ASP A 49 -30.06 -3.78 -15.07
N ALA A 50 -30.85 -3.15 -14.20
CA ALA A 50 -30.34 -2.20 -13.24
C ALA A 50 -29.39 -2.83 -12.20
N ASP A 51 -29.51 -4.12 -11.92
CA ASP A 51 -28.66 -4.83 -10.96
C ASP A 51 -27.27 -5.08 -11.55
N SER A 52 -27.20 -5.46 -12.83
CA SER A 52 -25.95 -5.55 -13.61
C SER A 52 -25.21 -4.21 -13.68
N ALA A 53 -25.94 -3.11 -13.88
CA ALA A 53 -25.36 -1.76 -13.87
C ALA A 53 -24.86 -1.34 -12.48
N ALA A 54 -25.64 -1.64 -11.42
CA ALA A 54 -25.24 -1.35 -10.05
C ALA A 54 -24.01 -2.15 -9.62
N CYS A 55 -23.93 -3.44 -9.98
CA CYS A 55 -22.76 -4.27 -9.73
C CYS A 55 -21.51 -3.71 -10.43
N ALA A 56 -21.61 -3.33 -11.71
CA ALA A 56 -20.49 -2.72 -12.43
C ALA A 56 -20.03 -1.41 -11.78
N ALA A 57 -20.96 -0.56 -11.32
CA ALA A 57 -20.65 0.69 -10.64
C ALA A 57 -19.95 0.48 -9.29
N VAL A 58 -20.31 -0.55 -8.51
CA VAL A 58 -19.63 -0.89 -7.25
C VAL A 58 -18.18 -1.31 -7.53
N VAL A 59 -17.94 -2.09 -8.58
CA VAL A 59 -16.59 -2.52 -8.94
C VAL A 59 -15.75 -1.35 -9.45
N ASP A 60 -16.30 -0.45 -10.27
CA ASP A 60 -15.62 0.78 -10.69
C ASP A 60 -15.26 1.68 -9.49
N GLY A 61 -16.20 1.85 -8.56
CA GLY A 61 -15.96 2.59 -7.31
C GLY A 61 -14.84 1.98 -6.47
N GLY A 62 -14.81 0.64 -6.34
CA GLY A 62 -13.74 -0.09 -5.66
C GLY A 62 -12.38 0.08 -6.35
N ALA A 63 -12.34 0.05 -7.68
CA ALA A 63 -11.13 0.25 -8.47
C ALA A 63 -10.53 1.65 -8.25
N ARG A 64 -11.36 2.69 -8.11
CA ARG A 64 -10.92 4.06 -7.82
C ARG A 64 -10.31 4.19 -6.43
N VAL A 65 -10.99 3.68 -5.39
CA VAL A 65 -10.47 3.68 -4.01
C VAL A 65 -9.12 2.96 -3.93
N PHE A 66 -8.99 1.88 -4.68
CA PHE A 66 -7.76 1.12 -4.76
C PHE A 66 -6.63 1.91 -5.47
N SER A 67 -6.95 2.61 -6.56
CA SER A 67 -6.02 3.51 -7.25
C SER A 67 -5.52 4.65 -6.34
N ASP A 68 -6.42 5.25 -5.56
CA ASP A 68 -6.07 6.29 -4.57
C ASP A 68 -5.14 5.74 -3.48
N ALA A 69 -5.42 4.54 -2.98
CA ALA A 69 -4.55 3.87 -2.01
C ALA A 69 -3.15 3.59 -2.57
N GLN A 70 -3.03 3.24 -3.85
CA GLN A 70 -1.74 3.06 -4.52
C GLN A 70 -0.97 4.38 -4.66
N SER A 71 -1.66 5.45 -5.05
CA SER A 71 -1.08 6.79 -5.17
C SER A 71 -0.51 7.26 -3.82
N MET A 72 -1.29 7.07 -2.75
CA MET A 72 -0.88 7.35 -1.38
C MET A 72 0.32 6.51 -0.92
N ALA A 73 0.35 5.23 -1.26
CA ALA A 73 1.49 4.35 -0.96
C ALA A 73 2.77 4.80 -1.68
N GLY A 74 2.66 5.18 -2.96
CA GLY A 74 3.77 5.74 -3.75
C GLY A 74 4.30 7.05 -3.17
N ALA A 75 3.40 7.97 -2.81
CA ALA A 75 3.77 9.24 -2.16
C ALA A 75 4.49 9.03 -0.82
N THR A 76 4.03 8.07 -0.01
CA THR A 76 4.65 7.74 1.28
C THR A 76 6.06 7.17 1.10
N MET A 77 6.27 6.30 0.11
CA MET A 77 7.59 5.76 -0.22
C MET A 77 8.56 6.84 -0.71
N ALA A 78 8.08 7.82 -1.48
CA ALA A 78 8.88 8.96 -1.92
C ALA A 78 9.34 9.82 -0.74
N VAL A 79 8.43 10.12 0.20
CA VAL A 79 8.76 10.86 1.44
C VAL A 79 9.77 10.09 2.30
N ALA A 80 9.58 8.78 2.47
CA ALA A 80 10.52 7.94 3.22
C ALA A 80 11.91 7.91 2.57
N SER A 81 11.98 7.83 1.23
CA SER A 81 13.24 7.86 0.49
C SER A 81 13.98 9.18 0.64
N GLU A 82 13.26 10.30 0.60
CA GLU A 82 13.85 11.63 0.77
C GLU A 82 14.34 11.85 2.22
N ALA A 83 13.59 11.36 3.21
CA ALA A 83 14.03 11.39 4.61
C ALA A 83 15.32 10.57 4.83
N MET A 84 15.43 9.39 4.22
CA MET A 84 16.66 8.58 4.27
C MET A 84 17.83 9.25 3.56
N ARG A 85 17.58 9.91 2.42
CA ARG A 85 18.60 10.69 1.71
C ARG A 85 19.11 11.87 2.54
N ALA A 86 18.21 12.60 3.20
CA ALA A 86 18.57 13.69 4.10
C ALA A 86 19.38 13.20 5.31
N VAL A 87 19.04 12.04 5.88
CA VAL A 87 19.82 11.39 6.93
C VAL A 87 21.21 10.97 6.45
N ALA A 88 21.33 10.46 5.22
CA ALA A 88 22.62 10.06 4.66
C ALA A 88 23.56 11.24 4.37
N LEU A 89 23.00 12.42 4.05
CA LEU A 89 23.75 13.65 3.79
C LEU A 89 24.05 14.48 5.05
N SER A 90 23.46 14.14 6.19
CA SER A 90 23.66 14.83 7.47
C SER A 90 24.66 14.13 8.41
N ARG A 91 25.34 13.09 7.91
CA ARG A 91 26.55 12.50 8.50
C ARG A 91 27.78 12.95 7.73
#